data_AF-A0A0K0G078-F1
#
_entry.id   AF-A0A0K0G078-F1
#
_cell.length_a   1.000
_cell.length_b   1.000
_cell.length_c   1.000
_cell.angle_alpha   90.00
_cell.angle_beta   90.00
_cell.angle_gamma   90.00
#
_symmetry.space_group_name_H-M   'P 1'
#
loop_
_entity.id
_entity.type
_entity.pdbx_description
1 polymer ?
#
loop_
_entity_poly.entity_id
_entity_poly.type
_entity_poly.pdbx_seq_one_letter_code
_entity_poly.pdbx_strand_id
1 'polypeptide(L)'
;MVAEVRENDVDILNFLFLKLSRLDPNIGSNYSSLQMSVSKDVDTNLFESFIIRCLNSVDPQFFDNKFLYHVSNLAFEDFQSIPRDRQNEVHFHKFLQIWAHITEYYEDVLNRDLNKMSDCCVNISKLFDNNDSGEMAKVLFIILNLAIQSSNNFSFLTDDIPPNHEDVFQKWLQRLFAIPKYEHVQKDECDMMNGEMSISKAIEFEFDNQRMKKHFHYIKKQCYSLSKSNMELETKLKELYAIKDENKRLSELNSDLARQYEWEKKKRMEADKSYKDIFDEYEEEIQRSKKFEIENKLLSEKLDQKNDELENCKSLIVDLRFEITHYKKIYDESITDGAVSSSNLNDSGKVQIGGGERLSDSVLRGVTSMLANTENEQPHSSSSINSFQSPTTVRNKEAMNLSLILEKNNLKCLVICINLILKLMNKK
;
A
#
# COMPACT_ATOMS: atom_id res chain seq x y z
N MET A 1 24.40 22.03 -25.39
CA MET A 1 22.93 21.82 -25.39
C MET A 1 22.70 20.32 -25.41
N VAL A 2 21.81 19.80 -24.58
CA VAL A 2 21.35 18.41 -24.71
C VAL A 2 20.42 18.35 -25.92
N ALA A 3 20.64 17.41 -26.82
CA ALA A 3 19.74 17.16 -27.94
C ALA A 3 18.59 16.28 -27.46
N GLU A 4 17.52 16.90 -26.94
CA GLU A 4 16.28 16.19 -26.65
C GLU A 4 15.53 15.86 -27.95
N VAL A 5 15.93 14.77 -28.59
CA VAL A 5 15.03 13.97 -29.41
C VAL A 5 14.28 13.04 -28.46
N ARG A 6 12.95 12.91 -28.64
CA ARG A 6 12.10 12.03 -27.81
C ARG A 6 10.99 11.30 -28.58
N GLU A 7 10.76 11.65 -29.85
CA GLU A 7 9.67 11.09 -30.67
C GLU A 7 10.15 10.21 -31.84
N ASN A 8 11.43 10.27 -32.23
CA ASN A 8 12.01 9.46 -33.32
C ASN A 8 12.86 8.27 -32.83
N ASP A 9 13.18 8.18 -31.54
CA ASP A 9 14.23 7.28 -31.03
C ASP A 9 13.91 5.80 -31.25
N VAL A 10 12.63 5.42 -31.21
CA VAL A 10 12.17 4.04 -31.43
C VAL A 10 12.35 3.60 -32.88
N ASP A 11 12.04 4.47 -33.86
CA ASP A 11 12.24 4.14 -35.28
C ASP A 11 13.72 4.06 -35.65
N ILE A 12 14.54 4.95 -35.07
CA ILE A 12 16.01 4.92 -35.20
C ILE A 12 16.57 3.62 -34.60
N LEU A 13 16.11 3.23 -33.40
CA LEU A 13 16.49 1.98 -32.73
C LEU A 13 16.11 0.74 -33.56
N ASN A 14 14.88 0.69 -34.10
CA ASN A 14 14.41 -0.37 -34.98
C ASN A 14 15.26 -0.48 -36.25
N PHE A 15 15.61 0.65 -36.85
CA PHE A 15 16.45 0.71 -38.03
C PHE A 15 17.91 0.29 -37.73
N LEU A 16 18.44 0.62 -36.55
CA LEU A 16 19.76 0.14 -36.08
C LEU A 16 19.78 -1.38 -35.87
N PHE A 17 18.75 -1.97 -35.23
CA PHE A 17 18.59 -3.43 -35.15
C PHE A 17 18.57 -4.06 -36.55
N LEU A 18 17.77 -3.51 -37.48
CA LEU A 18 17.72 -3.98 -38.86
C LEU A 18 19.09 -3.92 -39.55
N LYS A 19 19.85 -2.83 -39.41
CA LYS A 19 21.19 -2.69 -39.99
C LYS A 19 22.19 -3.69 -39.39
N LEU A 20 22.32 -3.73 -38.08
CA LEU A 20 23.27 -4.61 -37.41
C LEU A 20 22.90 -6.10 -37.59
N SER A 21 21.62 -6.43 -37.80
CA SER A 21 21.23 -7.80 -38.16
C SER A 21 21.77 -8.29 -39.52
N ARG A 22 22.32 -7.39 -40.36
CA ARG A 22 23.04 -7.73 -41.60
C ARG A 22 24.50 -8.22 -41.36
N LEU A 23 25.03 -8.15 -40.12
CA LEU A 23 26.39 -8.63 -39.79
C LEU A 23 26.53 -10.16 -39.91
N ASP A 24 25.48 -10.90 -39.60
CA ASP A 24 25.39 -12.35 -39.77
C ASP A 24 23.93 -12.74 -40.11
N PRO A 25 23.66 -13.47 -41.20
CA PRO A 25 22.29 -13.89 -41.56
C PRO A 25 21.58 -14.71 -40.48
N ASN A 26 22.31 -15.34 -39.54
CA ASN A 26 21.72 -16.05 -38.41
C ASN A 26 21.29 -15.12 -37.25
N ILE A 27 21.64 -13.84 -37.29
CA ILE A 27 21.05 -12.81 -36.41
C ILE A 27 19.63 -12.49 -36.92
N GLY A 28 19.49 -12.12 -38.20
CA GLY A 28 18.21 -11.68 -38.78
C GLY A 28 17.06 -12.69 -38.67
N SER A 29 17.34 -13.99 -38.75
CA SER A 29 16.32 -15.04 -38.59
C SER A 29 15.71 -15.09 -37.18
N ASN A 30 16.55 -15.00 -36.14
CA ASN A 30 16.15 -15.10 -34.74
C ASN A 30 15.44 -13.84 -34.21
N TYR A 31 15.78 -12.65 -34.73
CA TYR A 31 15.26 -11.36 -34.23
C TYR A 31 14.15 -10.76 -35.11
N SER A 32 13.61 -11.53 -36.05
CA SER A 32 12.41 -11.19 -36.83
C SER A 32 11.17 -10.91 -35.95
N SER A 33 11.11 -11.50 -34.75
CA SER A 33 10.11 -11.21 -33.71
C SER A 33 10.28 -9.82 -33.09
N LEU A 34 11.52 -9.35 -32.91
CA LEU A 34 11.85 -8.08 -32.25
C LEU A 34 11.38 -6.88 -33.09
N GLN A 35 11.30 -7.03 -34.42
CA GLN A 35 10.67 -6.07 -35.33
C GLN A 35 9.13 -5.98 -35.19
N MET A 36 8.48 -6.96 -34.56
CA MET A 36 7.02 -7.08 -34.47
C MET A 36 6.45 -6.82 -33.08
N SER A 37 7.28 -6.73 -32.04
CA SER A 37 6.83 -6.56 -30.65
C SER A 37 7.62 -5.52 -29.85
N VAL A 38 7.80 -4.31 -30.40
CA VAL A 38 8.27 -3.14 -29.62
C VAL A 38 7.11 -2.56 -28.79
N SER A 39 6.43 -3.45 -28.05
CA SER A 39 5.32 -3.15 -27.17
C SER A 39 5.82 -2.86 -25.76
N LYS A 40 6.54 -1.74 -25.61
CA LYS A 40 7.14 -1.17 -24.37
C LYS A 40 8.21 -1.99 -23.65
N ASP A 41 8.16 -3.31 -23.70
CA ASP A 41 9.11 -4.19 -23.00
C ASP A 41 9.98 -4.95 -24.02
N VAL A 42 11.15 -4.38 -24.36
CA VAL A 42 12.21 -5.16 -25.01
C VAL A 42 12.88 -6.01 -23.92
N ASP A 43 12.80 -7.33 -24.03
CA ASP A 43 13.48 -8.23 -23.09
C ASP A 43 15.00 -7.95 -23.11
N THR A 44 15.52 -7.56 -21.95
CA THR A 44 16.92 -7.19 -21.73
C THR A 44 17.87 -8.35 -22.05
N ASN A 45 17.40 -9.61 -21.95
CA ASN A 45 18.13 -10.79 -22.40
C ASN A 45 18.33 -10.80 -23.92
N LEU A 46 17.34 -10.36 -24.71
CA LEU A 46 17.43 -10.29 -26.16
C LEU A 46 18.39 -9.17 -26.59
N PHE A 47 18.38 -8.02 -25.91
CA PHE A 47 19.26 -6.89 -26.24
C PHE A 47 20.74 -7.22 -26.04
N GLU A 48 21.11 -7.76 -24.88
CA GLU A 48 22.48 -8.21 -24.61
C GLU A 48 22.92 -9.31 -25.59
N SER A 49 22.06 -10.29 -25.84
CA SER A 49 22.33 -11.40 -26.77
C SER A 49 22.46 -10.93 -28.23
N PHE A 50 21.80 -9.83 -28.60
CA PHE A 50 21.96 -9.18 -29.90
C PHE A 50 23.33 -8.50 -30.00
N ILE A 51 23.71 -7.69 -28.99
CA ILE A 51 25.02 -7.03 -28.93
C ILE A 51 26.15 -8.06 -29.03
N ILE A 52 26.11 -9.09 -28.18
CA ILE A 52 27.13 -10.15 -28.12
C ILE A 52 27.34 -10.81 -29.48
N ARG A 53 26.25 -11.13 -30.19
CA ARG A 53 26.33 -11.70 -31.55
C ARG A 53 26.94 -10.71 -32.54
N CYS A 54 26.51 -9.45 -32.53
CA CYS A 54 27.08 -8.42 -33.41
C CYS A 54 28.59 -8.28 -33.23
N LEU A 55 29.08 -8.24 -31.98
CA LEU A 55 30.51 -8.17 -31.69
C LEU A 55 31.28 -9.39 -32.21
N ASN A 56 30.76 -10.61 -31.97
CA ASN A 56 31.35 -11.85 -32.47
C ASN A 56 31.34 -11.94 -34.01
N SER A 57 30.32 -11.39 -34.69
CA SER A 57 30.29 -11.29 -36.15
C SER A 57 31.29 -10.27 -36.72
N VAL A 58 31.59 -9.21 -35.97
CA VAL A 58 32.55 -8.17 -36.39
C VAL A 58 33.99 -8.64 -36.23
N ASP A 59 34.33 -9.21 -35.07
CA ASP A 59 35.66 -9.75 -34.80
C ASP A 59 35.59 -11.02 -33.93
N PRO A 60 35.50 -12.21 -34.54
CA PRO A 60 35.42 -13.48 -33.82
C PRO A 60 36.75 -13.93 -33.19
N GLN A 61 37.85 -13.20 -33.41
CA GLN A 61 39.14 -13.48 -32.77
C GLN A 61 39.29 -12.71 -31.45
N PHE A 62 38.78 -11.47 -31.40
CA PHE A 62 38.73 -10.67 -30.17
C PHE A 62 37.52 -11.03 -29.30
N PHE A 63 36.31 -11.03 -29.88
CA PHE A 63 35.06 -11.36 -29.18
C PHE A 63 34.77 -12.86 -29.24
N ASP A 64 35.74 -13.65 -28.77
CA ASP A 64 35.80 -15.10 -28.95
C ASP A 64 34.83 -15.90 -28.05
N ASN A 65 34.83 -17.23 -28.20
CA ASN A 65 34.03 -18.13 -27.36
C ASN A 65 34.38 -18.06 -25.85
N LYS A 66 35.59 -17.62 -25.48
CA LYS A 66 35.98 -17.40 -24.08
C LYS A 66 35.36 -16.11 -23.53
N PHE A 67 35.31 -15.02 -24.30
CA PHE A 67 34.48 -13.84 -23.99
C PHE A 67 33.01 -14.25 -23.81
N LEU A 68 32.44 -15.00 -24.76
CA LEU A 68 31.06 -15.52 -24.66
C LEU A 68 30.85 -16.32 -23.35
N TYR A 69 31.81 -17.19 -23.00
CA TYR A 69 31.75 -18.01 -21.78
C TYR A 69 31.85 -17.17 -20.50
N HIS A 70 32.73 -16.16 -20.45
CA HIS A 70 32.83 -15.25 -19.31
C HIS A 70 31.53 -14.48 -19.07
N VAL A 71 30.92 -13.94 -20.14
CA VAL A 71 29.64 -13.20 -20.08
C VAL A 71 28.44 -14.12 -19.79
N SER A 72 28.51 -15.39 -20.20
CA SER A 72 27.44 -16.38 -19.96
C SER A 72 27.50 -17.06 -18.59
N ASN A 73 28.66 -17.10 -17.94
CA ASN A 73 28.83 -17.75 -16.63
C ASN A 73 28.13 -17.05 -15.46
N LEU A 74 27.54 -15.86 -15.68
CA LEU A 74 26.60 -15.22 -14.75
C LEU A 74 25.16 -15.78 -14.85
N ALA A 75 24.89 -16.69 -15.79
CA ALA A 75 23.54 -17.18 -16.13
C ALA A 75 23.35 -18.70 -15.92
N PHE A 76 23.93 -19.26 -14.85
CA PHE A 76 23.59 -20.58 -14.32
C PHE A 76 23.38 -20.48 -12.80
N GLU A 77 22.33 -21.01 -12.17
CA GLU A 77 21.21 -21.82 -12.68
C GLU A 77 19.86 -21.09 -12.46
N ASP A 78 18.82 -21.46 -13.22
CA ASP A 78 17.46 -20.89 -13.16
C ASP A 78 17.36 -19.36 -13.06
N PHE A 79 17.66 -18.63 -14.16
CA PHE A 79 17.36 -17.19 -14.26
C PHE A 79 15.87 -16.86 -13.96
N GLN A 80 14.95 -17.79 -14.23
CA GLN A 80 13.53 -17.66 -13.89
C GLN A 80 13.20 -17.88 -12.40
N SER A 81 14.11 -18.45 -11.60
CA SER A 81 13.99 -18.52 -10.14
C SER A 81 14.48 -17.25 -9.43
N ILE A 82 15.35 -16.47 -10.09
CA ILE A 82 15.88 -15.22 -9.55
C ILE A 82 14.74 -14.20 -9.43
N PRO A 83 14.48 -13.62 -8.25
CA PRO A 83 13.50 -12.55 -8.08
C PRO A 83 13.77 -11.37 -9.02
N ARG A 84 12.71 -10.76 -9.58
CA ARG A 84 12.85 -9.68 -10.58
C ARG A 84 13.72 -8.51 -10.10
N ASP A 85 13.67 -8.20 -8.80
CA ASP A 85 14.50 -7.18 -8.15
C ASP A 85 16.01 -7.45 -8.20
N ARG A 86 16.43 -8.68 -8.53
CA ARG A 86 17.83 -9.07 -8.76
C ARG A 86 18.16 -9.43 -10.21
N GLN A 87 17.16 -9.64 -11.07
CA GLN A 87 17.39 -9.86 -12.50
C GLN A 87 18.04 -8.62 -13.15
N ASN A 88 17.66 -7.41 -12.73
CA ASN A 88 18.34 -6.16 -13.12
C ASN A 88 19.81 -6.12 -12.68
N GLU A 89 20.16 -6.63 -11.49
CA GLU A 89 21.56 -6.68 -11.03
C GLU A 89 22.42 -7.61 -11.91
N VAL A 90 21.86 -8.76 -12.31
CA VAL A 90 22.52 -9.70 -13.24
C VAL A 90 22.75 -9.06 -14.61
N HIS A 91 21.73 -8.40 -15.17
CA HIS A 91 21.85 -7.65 -16.42
C HIS A 91 22.89 -6.53 -16.35
N PHE A 92 22.86 -5.73 -15.27
CA PHE A 92 23.80 -4.64 -15.05
C PHE A 92 25.27 -5.14 -15.04
N HIS A 93 25.53 -6.25 -14.36
CA HIS A 93 26.86 -6.88 -14.35
C HIS A 93 27.27 -7.49 -15.69
N LYS A 94 26.34 -8.16 -16.38
CA LYS A 94 26.58 -8.77 -17.70
C LYS A 94 26.87 -7.71 -18.77
N PHE A 95 26.09 -6.62 -18.79
CA PHE A 95 26.33 -5.47 -19.66
C PHE A 95 27.65 -4.76 -19.37
N LEU A 96 28.02 -4.58 -18.09
CA LEU A 96 29.32 -4.01 -17.73
C LEU A 96 30.51 -4.82 -18.30
N GLN A 97 30.41 -6.15 -18.31
CA GLN A 97 31.44 -7.00 -18.92
C GLN A 97 31.50 -6.84 -20.44
N ILE A 98 30.35 -6.79 -21.12
CA ILE A 98 30.27 -6.51 -22.57
C ILE A 98 30.88 -5.12 -22.87
N TRP A 99 30.51 -4.12 -22.08
CA TRP A 99 30.96 -2.74 -22.26
C TRP A 99 32.47 -2.55 -22.03
N ALA A 100 33.05 -3.28 -21.07
CA ALA A 100 34.49 -3.32 -20.87
C ALA A 100 35.21 -3.81 -22.14
N HIS A 101 34.81 -4.96 -22.72
CA HIS A 101 35.43 -5.50 -23.93
C HIS A 101 35.20 -4.63 -25.17
N ILE A 102 34.05 -3.93 -25.27
CA ILE A 102 33.85 -2.88 -26.31
C ILE A 102 34.89 -1.76 -26.13
N THR A 103 35.09 -1.29 -24.90
CA THR A 103 36.02 -0.20 -24.60
C THR A 103 37.48 -0.62 -24.88
N GLU A 104 37.86 -1.82 -24.45
CA GLU A 104 39.17 -2.44 -24.76
C GLU A 104 39.40 -2.55 -26.28
N TYR A 105 38.39 -2.94 -27.07
CA TYR A 105 38.50 -2.97 -28.53
C TYR A 105 38.73 -1.58 -29.15
N TYR A 106 38.06 -0.55 -28.63
CA TYR A 106 38.28 0.83 -29.06
C TYR A 106 39.72 1.29 -28.72
N GLU A 107 40.23 0.97 -27.54
CA GLU A 107 41.57 1.37 -27.09
C GLU A 107 42.69 0.59 -27.81
N ASP A 108 42.65 -0.75 -27.81
CA ASP A 108 43.73 -1.62 -28.31
C ASP A 108 43.69 -1.85 -29.83
N VAL A 109 42.50 -1.98 -30.45
CA VAL A 109 42.37 -2.35 -31.87
C VAL A 109 42.11 -1.12 -32.75
N LEU A 110 41.21 -0.23 -32.34
CA LEU A 110 40.90 0.99 -33.10
C LEU A 110 41.81 2.18 -32.77
N ASN A 111 42.59 2.11 -31.68
CA ASN A 111 43.46 3.18 -31.18
C ASN A 111 42.67 4.49 -30.92
N ARG A 112 41.55 4.36 -30.21
CA ARG A 112 40.58 5.42 -29.88
C ARG A 112 40.18 5.39 -28.40
N ASP A 113 40.07 6.57 -27.81
CA ASP A 113 39.67 6.74 -26.41
C ASP A 113 38.18 7.06 -26.32
N LEU A 114 37.35 6.03 -26.14
CA LEU A 114 35.90 6.18 -26.02
C LEU A 114 35.50 6.99 -24.76
N ASN A 115 36.33 6.91 -23.70
CA ASN A 115 36.08 7.51 -22.40
C ASN A 115 36.24 9.05 -22.40
N LYS A 116 37.04 9.60 -23.33
CA LYS A 116 37.16 11.06 -23.54
C LYS A 116 35.93 11.73 -24.17
N MET A 117 34.91 10.97 -24.62
CA MET A 117 33.72 11.51 -25.30
C MET A 117 32.45 11.35 -24.45
N SER A 118 31.98 12.45 -23.86
CA SER A 118 30.77 12.47 -22.98
C SER A 118 29.51 11.91 -23.65
N ASP A 119 29.39 12.06 -24.96
CA ASP A 119 28.24 11.59 -25.74
C ASP A 119 28.24 10.05 -25.91
N CYS A 120 29.40 9.40 -25.72
CA CYS A 120 29.56 7.95 -25.74
C CYS A 120 29.34 7.31 -24.36
N CYS A 121 29.17 8.10 -23.29
CA CYS A 121 28.87 7.58 -21.95
C CYS A 121 27.42 7.06 -21.88
N VAL A 122 27.26 5.75 -21.80
CA VAL A 122 25.97 5.06 -21.67
C VAL A 122 25.48 5.11 -20.23
N ASN A 123 24.22 5.53 -20.01
CA ASN A 123 23.61 5.49 -18.69
C ASN A 123 22.96 4.13 -18.44
N ILE A 124 23.68 3.24 -17.76
CA ILE A 124 23.29 1.83 -17.57
C ILE A 124 21.98 1.69 -16.75
N SER A 125 21.73 2.57 -15.77
CA SER A 125 20.45 2.57 -15.03
C SER A 125 19.26 3.01 -15.89
N LYS A 126 19.43 3.98 -16.80
CA LYS A 126 18.40 4.28 -17.81
C LYS A 126 18.18 3.10 -18.76
N LEU A 127 19.26 2.42 -19.16
CA LEU A 127 19.23 1.30 -20.10
C LEU A 127 18.40 0.11 -19.57
N PHE A 128 18.54 -0.25 -18.29
CA PHE A 128 17.88 -1.43 -17.70
C PHE A 128 16.72 -1.14 -16.74
N ASP A 129 16.75 -0.05 -15.96
CA ASP A 129 15.66 0.26 -15.02
C ASP A 129 14.50 1.03 -15.70
N ASN A 130 14.73 1.59 -16.88
CA ASN A 130 13.75 2.41 -17.62
C ASN A 130 13.55 1.97 -19.08
N ASN A 131 14.26 0.95 -19.58
CA ASN A 131 14.28 0.53 -20.99
C ASN A 131 14.44 1.71 -21.98
N ASP A 132 15.35 2.64 -21.66
CA ASP A 132 15.54 3.90 -22.41
C ASP A 132 16.05 3.62 -23.84
N SER A 133 15.18 3.83 -24.83
CA SER A 133 15.47 3.59 -26.24
C SER A 133 16.58 4.48 -26.79
N GLY A 134 16.80 5.66 -26.20
CA GLY A 134 17.90 6.55 -26.53
C GLY A 134 19.24 5.95 -26.09
N GLU A 135 19.34 5.46 -24.86
CA GLU A 135 20.55 4.74 -24.40
C GLU A 135 20.79 3.45 -25.20
N MET A 136 19.74 2.69 -25.54
CA MET A 136 19.88 1.52 -26.43
C MET A 136 20.43 1.92 -27.82
N ALA A 137 19.90 2.99 -28.41
CA ALA A 137 20.35 3.49 -29.71
C ALA A 137 21.81 3.96 -29.69
N LYS A 138 22.29 4.60 -28.61
CA LYS A 138 23.71 4.95 -28.44
C LYS A 138 24.61 3.71 -28.52
N VAL A 139 24.26 2.65 -27.80
CA VAL A 139 25.02 1.39 -27.78
C VAL A 139 25.09 0.79 -29.18
N LEU A 140 23.96 0.74 -29.90
CA LEU A 140 23.95 0.24 -31.27
C LEU A 140 24.72 1.15 -32.25
N PHE A 141 24.69 2.47 -32.11
CA PHE A 141 25.53 3.38 -32.91
C PHE A 141 27.03 3.15 -32.66
N ILE A 142 27.44 2.87 -31.42
CA ILE A 142 28.84 2.60 -31.05
C ILE A 142 29.30 1.25 -31.59
N ILE A 143 28.43 0.23 -31.61
CA ILE A 143 28.70 -1.07 -32.26
C ILE A 143 28.74 -0.94 -33.79
N LEU A 144 27.85 -0.14 -34.38
CA LEU A 144 27.86 0.18 -35.81
C LEU A 144 29.17 0.84 -36.23
N ASN A 145 29.65 1.83 -35.48
CA ASN A 145 30.95 2.46 -35.75
C ASN A 145 32.13 1.50 -35.51
N LEU A 146 32.04 0.60 -34.53
CA LEU A 146 33.06 -0.44 -34.30
C LEU A 146 33.16 -1.36 -35.53
N ALA A 147 32.03 -1.82 -36.08
CA ALA A 147 31.98 -2.60 -37.31
C ALA A 147 32.59 -1.85 -38.51
N ILE A 148 32.18 -0.59 -38.73
CA ILE A 148 32.66 0.21 -39.87
C ILE A 148 34.17 0.50 -39.77
N GLN A 149 34.72 0.71 -38.56
CA GLN A 149 36.14 1.01 -38.37
C GLN A 149 37.05 -0.23 -38.26
N SER A 150 36.54 -1.41 -37.89
CA SER A 150 37.36 -2.63 -37.80
C SER A 150 37.68 -3.24 -39.17
N SER A 151 36.74 -3.18 -40.12
CA SER A 151 36.92 -3.77 -41.46
C SER A 151 36.08 -3.11 -42.54
N ASN A 152 36.72 -2.85 -43.68
CA ASN A 152 36.07 -2.39 -44.92
C ASN A 152 34.90 -3.30 -45.35
N ASN A 153 34.89 -4.57 -44.93
CA ASN A 153 33.82 -5.53 -45.21
C ASN A 153 32.45 -5.08 -44.67
N PHE A 154 32.40 -4.21 -43.66
CA PHE A 154 31.17 -3.73 -43.04
C PHE A 154 30.76 -2.30 -43.46
N SER A 155 31.46 -1.71 -44.42
CA SER A 155 31.14 -0.38 -44.97
C SER A 155 29.69 -0.26 -45.49
N PHE A 156 29.12 -1.35 -46.03
CA PHE A 156 27.73 -1.40 -46.51
C PHE A 156 26.66 -1.10 -45.44
N LEU A 157 27.02 -1.09 -44.15
CA LEU A 157 26.09 -0.74 -43.08
C LEU A 157 25.67 0.74 -43.09
N THR A 158 26.43 1.61 -43.77
CA THR A 158 26.04 3.03 -44.00
C THR A 158 25.27 3.27 -45.29
N ASP A 159 25.13 2.27 -46.16
CA ASP A 159 24.28 2.36 -47.36
C ASP A 159 22.79 2.31 -46.98
N ASP A 160 21.87 2.56 -47.92
CA ASP A 160 20.40 2.51 -47.73
C ASP A 160 19.88 3.17 -46.43
N ILE A 161 20.32 4.39 -46.07
CA ILE A 161 19.76 5.12 -44.93
C ILE A 161 18.53 5.95 -45.40
N PRO A 162 17.35 5.83 -44.77
CA PRO A 162 16.19 6.63 -45.12
C PRO A 162 16.44 8.13 -44.91
N PRO A 163 15.96 9.02 -45.81
CA PRO A 163 16.13 10.48 -45.66
C PRO A 163 15.63 11.04 -44.32
N ASN A 164 14.64 10.40 -43.69
CA ASN A 164 14.08 10.79 -42.39
C ASN A 164 15.02 10.47 -41.20
N HIS A 165 16.07 9.67 -41.40
CA HIS A 165 17.04 9.25 -40.38
C HIS A 165 18.48 9.66 -40.72
N GLU A 166 18.78 9.93 -41.99
CA GLU A 166 20.07 10.43 -42.51
C GLU A 166 20.67 11.52 -41.61
N ASP A 167 19.86 12.52 -41.30
CA ASP A 167 20.24 13.70 -40.53
C ASP A 167 20.63 13.37 -39.07
N VAL A 168 20.27 12.20 -38.54
CA VAL A 168 20.68 11.70 -37.21
C VAL A 168 21.86 10.74 -37.33
N PHE A 169 21.86 9.85 -38.33
CA PHE A 169 22.95 8.93 -38.62
C PHE A 169 24.25 9.68 -38.91
N GLN A 170 24.22 10.70 -39.78
CA GLN A 170 25.40 11.53 -40.09
C GLN A 170 25.92 12.26 -38.84
N LYS A 171 25.05 12.78 -37.98
CA LYS A 171 25.46 13.43 -36.72
C LYS A 171 26.09 12.45 -35.73
N TRP A 172 25.63 11.19 -35.67
CA TRP A 172 26.25 10.15 -34.85
C TRP A 172 27.58 9.66 -35.42
N LEU A 173 27.62 9.31 -36.70
CA LEU A 173 28.85 8.88 -37.38
C LEU A 173 29.93 9.97 -37.30
N GLN A 174 29.59 11.24 -37.55
CA GLN A 174 30.54 12.36 -37.42
C GLN A 174 31.13 12.49 -36.02
N ARG A 175 30.33 12.25 -34.95
CA ARG A 175 30.84 12.24 -33.57
C ARG A 175 31.75 11.03 -33.32
N LEU A 176 31.38 9.85 -33.81
CA LEU A 176 32.11 8.61 -33.55
C LEU A 176 33.43 8.51 -34.34
N PHE A 177 33.50 9.04 -35.57
CA PHE A 177 34.78 9.24 -36.27
C PHE A 177 35.68 10.29 -35.61
N ALA A 178 35.09 11.25 -34.89
CA ALA A 178 35.78 12.29 -34.13
C ALA A 178 36.21 11.88 -32.70
N ILE A 179 35.99 10.63 -32.28
CA ILE A 179 36.52 10.11 -31.01
C ILE A 179 38.06 10.34 -30.98
N PRO A 180 38.64 10.90 -29.89
CA PRO A 180 40.08 11.12 -29.80
C PRO A 180 40.90 9.85 -30.03
N LYS A 181 42.11 10.00 -30.57
CA LYS A 181 43.07 8.89 -30.59
C LYS A 181 43.42 8.47 -29.17
N TYR A 182 43.68 7.18 -28.99
CA TYR A 182 44.23 6.70 -27.74
C TYR A 182 45.68 7.18 -27.58
N GLU A 183 46.00 7.74 -26.42
CA GLU A 183 47.32 8.34 -26.18
C GLU A 183 48.24 7.30 -25.56
N HIS A 184 48.72 6.36 -26.39
CA HIS A 184 49.85 5.51 -26.02
C HIS A 184 51.03 6.40 -25.61
N VAL A 185 51.49 6.25 -24.36
CA VAL A 185 52.67 6.95 -23.83
C VAL A 185 53.94 6.28 -24.37
N GLN A 186 54.20 6.47 -25.66
CA GLN A 186 55.43 6.01 -26.30
C GLN A 186 56.62 6.87 -25.89
N LYS A 187 57.81 6.25 -25.90
CA LYS A 187 59.09 6.94 -25.76
C LYS A 187 59.48 7.55 -27.11
N ASP A 188 60.09 8.73 -27.10
CA ASP A 188 60.68 9.31 -28.29
C ASP A 188 61.84 8.43 -28.80
N GLU A 189 61.69 7.88 -30.00
CA GLU A 189 62.82 7.35 -30.78
C GLU A 189 63.60 8.54 -31.32
N CYS A 190 64.66 8.95 -30.60
CA CYS A 190 65.52 10.05 -31.03
C CYS A 190 66.45 9.59 -32.17
N ASP A 191 66.34 10.28 -33.31
CA ASP A 191 66.98 9.91 -34.57
C ASP A 191 68.52 10.02 -34.53
N MET A 192 69.18 9.32 -35.45
CA MET A 192 70.64 9.13 -35.41
C MET A 192 71.44 10.42 -35.66
N MET A 193 72.25 10.87 -34.68
CA MET A 193 73.49 11.64 -34.94
C MET A 193 74.48 11.56 -33.76
N ASN A 194 75.77 11.38 -34.08
CA ASN A 194 76.96 11.44 -33.21
C ASN A 194 77.09 10.35 -32.11
N GLY A 195 78.27 9.74 -32.03
CA GLY A 195 78.51 8.55 -31.20
C GLY A 195 79.21 8.82 -29.87
N GLU A 196 78.48 8.71 -28.76
CA GLU A 196 79.04 8.64 -27.40
C GLU A 196 78.32 7.58 -26.53
N MET A 197 78.09 6.40 -27.14
CA MET A 197 77.02 5.46 -26.81
C MET A 197 77.12 4.70 -25.47
N SER A 198 78.05 5.05 -24.57
CA SER A 198 78.28 4.33 -23.31
C SER A 198 78.13 5.17 -22.03
N ILE A 199 78.23 6.50 -22.10
CA ILE A 199 78.07 7.37 -20.91
C ILE A 199 76.64 7.93 -20.87
N SER A 200 76.15 8.48 -21.98
CA SER A 200 74.82 9.09 -22.07
C SER A 200 73.70 8.10 -21.70
N LYS A 201 73.77 6.86 -22.19
CA LYS A 201 72.79 5.80 -21.89
C LYS A 201 72.70 5.44 -20.40
N ALA A 202 73.78 5.56 -19.64
CA ALA A 202 73.76 5.34 -18.20
C ALA A 202 73.06 6.49 -17.46
N ILE A 203 73.31 7.73 -17.88
CA ILE A 203 72.68 8.94 -17.35
C ILE A 203 71.17 8.94 -17.68
N GLU A 204 70.80 8.64 -18.93
CA GLU A 204 69.41 8.48 -19.37
C GLU A 204 68.68 7.42 -18.53
N PHE A 205 69.28 6.24 -18.35
CA PHE A 205 68.69 5.17 -17.55
C PHE A 205 68.50 5.58 -16.08
N GLU A 206 69.41 6.39 -15.50
CA GLU A 206 69.23 6.91 -14.15
C GLU A 206 68.12 7.97 -14.05
N PHE A 207 67.99 8.86 -15.04
CA PHE A 207 66.86 9.80 -15.13
C PHE A 207 65.51 9.06 -15.29
N ASP A 208 65.46 8.04 -16.15
CA ASP A 208 64.28 7.19 -16.34
C ASP A 208 63.93 6.42 -15.06
N ASN A 209 64.93 5.90 -14.34
CA ASN A 209 64.76 5.24 -13.05
C ASN A 209 64.23 6.21 -11.97
N GLN A 210 64.71 7.45 -11.93
CA GLN A 210 64.16 8.49 -11.05
C GLN A 210 62.72 8.90 -11.44
N ARG A 211 62.41 8.99 -12.74
CA ARG A 211 61.05 9.24 -13.25
C ARG A 211 60.10 8.10 -12.88
N MET A 212 60.52 6.85 -13.11
CA MET A 212 59.81 5.64 -12.73
C MET A 212 59.52 5.59 -11.22
N LYS A 213 60.51 5.91 -10.37
CA LYS A 213 60.33 6.02 -8.90
C LYS A 213 59.29 7.08 -8.50
N LYS A 214 59.26 8.23 -9.18
CA LYS A 214 58.24 9.28 -8.96
C LYS A 214 56.83 8.79 -9.34
N HIS A 215 56.68 8.16 -10.51
CA HIS A 215 55.39 7.57 -10.92
C HIS A 215 54.95 6.43 -10.00
N PHE A 216 55.86 5.54 -9.59
CA PHE A 216 55.56 4.46 -8.64
C PHE A 216 55.10 5.01 -7.28
N HIS A 217 55.74 6.07 -6.76
CA HIS A 217 55.30 6.71 -5.53
C HIS A 217 53.92 7.38 -5.67
N TYR A 218 53.64 8.01 -6.81
CA TYR A 218 52.33 8.56 -7.13
C TYR A 218 51.24 7.48 -7.19
N ILE A 219 51.47 6.40 -7.95
CA ILE A 219 50.56 5.24 -8.05
C ILE A 219 50.31 4.65 -6.66
N LYS A 220 51.36 4.40 -5.87
CA LYS A 220 51.23 3.90 -4.49
C LYS A 220 50.38 4.82 -3.61
N LYS A 221 50.50 6.15 -3.74
CA LYS A 221 49.64 7.12 -3.04
C LYS A 221 48.18 7.02 -3.50
N GLN A 222 47.93 6.85 -4.80
CA GLN A 222 46.57 6.67 -5.31
C GLN A 222 45.95 5.34 -4.86
N CYS A 223 46.70 4.24 -4.84
CA CYS A 223 46.24 2.96 -4.30
C CYS A 223 45.79 3.06 -2.83
N TYR A 224 46.53 3.79 -1.97
CA TYR A 224 46.08 4.05 -0.59
C TYR A 224 44.81 4.91 -0.54
N SER A 225 44.69 5.94 -1.41
CA SER A 225 43.51 6.79 -1.47
C SER A 225 42.26 6.02 -1.91
N LEU A 226 42.39 5.16 -2.92
CA LEU A 226 41.34 4.26 -3.40
C LEU A 226 40.96 3.22 -2.34
N SER A 227 41.94 2.59 -1.69
CA SER A 227 41.70 1.63 -0.60
C SER A 227 40.92 2.24 0.57
N LYS A 228 41.26 3.49 0.96
CA LYS A 228 40.50 4.24 1.97
C LYS A 228 39.07 4.54 1.51
N SER A 229 38.90 4.97 0.25
CA SER A 229 37.58 5.22 -0.33
C SER A 229 36.72 3.95 -0.39
N ASN A 230 37.32 2.78 -0.67
CA ASN A 230 36.61 1.50 -0.69
C ASN A 230 36.09 1.12 0.71
N MET A 231 36.90 1.29 1.76
CA MET A 231 36.44 1.07 3.15
C MET A 231 35.31 2.01 3.56
N GLU A 232 35.32 3.26 3.09
CA GLU A 232 34.21 4.21 3.31
C GLU A 232 32.93 3.80 2.56
N LEU A 233 33.06 3.23 1.35
CA LEU A 233 31.93 2.68 0.59
C LEU A 233 31.38 1.39 1.23
N GLU A 234 32.24 0.46 1.66
CA GLU A 234 31.84 -0.75 2.40
C GLU A 234 31.12 -0.42 3.72
N THR A 235 31.47 0.69 4.36
CA THR A 235 30.80 1.16 5.59
C THR A 235 29.40 1.69 5.25
N LYS A 236 29.27 2.56 4.25
CA LYS A 236 27.98 3.06 3.75
C LYS A 236 27.07 1.94 3.24
N LEU A 237 27.63 0.90 2.62
CA LEU A 237 26.89 -0.28 2.18
C LEU A 237 26.20 -0.98 3.36
N LYS A 238 26.91 -1.16 4.48
CA LYS A 238 26.37 -1.77 5.72
C LYS A 238 25.29 -0.89 6.35
N GLU A 239 25.47 0.43 6.35
CA GLU A 239 24.46 1.38 6.80
C GLU A 239 23.17 1.31 5.94
N LEU A 240 23.31 1.21 4.61
CA LEU A 240 22.18 1.06 3.69
C LEU A 240 21.41 -0.26 3.90
N TYR A 241 22.08 -1.37 4.21
CA TYR A 241 21.40 -2.62 4.57
C TYR A 241 20.60 -2.47 5.88
N ALA A 242 21.16 -1.85 6.92
CA ALA A 242 20.43 -1.60 8.16
C ALA A 242 19.20 -0.68 7.95
N ILE A 243 19.31 0.32 7.08
CA ILE A 243 18.19 1.19 6.67
C ILE A 243 17.13 0.39 5.88
N LYS A 244 17.53 -0.55 5.02
CA LYS A 244 16.61 -1.42 4.26
C LYS A 244 15.78 -2.31 5.19
N ASP A 245 16.40 -2.91 6.20
CA ASP A 245 15.72 -3.77 7.16
C ASP A 245 14.76 -2.99 8.08
N GLU A 246 15.17 -1.81 8.57
CA GLU A 246 14.28 -0.95 9.36
C GLU A 246 13.11 -0.40 8.53
N ASN A 247 13.33 -0.02 7.26
CA ASN A 247 12.25 0.38 6.35
C ASN A 247 11.24 -0.75 6.11
N LYS A 248 11.70 -1.99 5.99
CA LYS A 248 10.82 -3.17 5.90
C LYS A 248 9.97 -3.30 7.19
N ARG A 249 10.60 -3.23 8.36
CA ARG A 249 9.92 -3.31 9.67
C ARG A 249 8.89 -2.18 9.87
N LEU A 250 9.19 -0.98 9.40
CA LEU A 250 8.27 0.17 9.43
C LEU A 250 7.10 -0.01 8.45
N SER A 251 7.34 -0.59 7.26
CA SER A 251 6.28 -0.91 6.29
C SER A 251 5.30 -1.96 6.83
N GLU A 252 5.80 -3.01 7.48
CA GLU A 252 4.98 -4.03 8.15
C GLU A 252 4.12 -3.41 9.26
N LEU A 253 4.73 -2.60 10.13
CA LEU A 253 4.02 -1.87 11.20
C LEU A 253 2.93 -0.91 10.65
N ASN A 254 3.21 -0.22 9.54
CA ASN A 254 2.25 0.70 8.92
C ASN A 254 1.05 -0.06 8.31
N SER A 255 1.28 -1.23 7.71
CA SER A 255 0.21 -2.12 7.23
C SER A 255 -0.70 -2.59 8.37
N ASP A 256 -0.11 -2.97 9.50
CA ASP A 256 -0.87 -3.35 10.71
C ASP A 256 -1.67 -2.19 11.29
N LEU A 257 -1.10 -0.98 11.32
CA LEU A 257 -1.80 0.21 11.81
C LEU A 257 -2.99 0.58 10.91
N ALA A 258 -2.83 0.49 9.59
CA ALA A 258 -3.92 0.70 8.63
C ALA A 258 -5.04 -0.35 8.80
N ARG A 259 -4.68 -1.61 9.01
CA ARG A 259 -5.62 -2.70 9.31
C ARG A 259 -6.41 -2.47 10.60
N GLN A 260 -5.76 -1.98 11.65
CA GLN A 260 -6.44 -1.61 12.90
C GLN A 260 -7.38 -0.40 12.71
N TYR A 261 -6.94 0.62 11.96
CA TYR A 261 -7.75 1.80 11.66
C TYR A 261 -9.06 1.47 10.95
N GLU A 262 -9.03 0.67 9.88
CA GLU A 262 -10.25 0.28 9.15
C GLU A 262 -11.18 -0.60 10.01
N TRP A 263 -10.66 -1.42 10.92
CA TRP A 263 -11.47 -2.21 11.85
C TRP A 263 -12.19 -1.35 12.90
N GLU A 264 -11.50 -0.37 13.51
CA GLU A 264 -12.13 0.59 14.42
C GLU A 264 -13.13 1.52 13.70
N LYS A 265 -12.82 1.93 12.47
CA LYS A 265 -13.73 2.68 11.59
C LYS A 265 -15.00 1.88 11.28
N LYS A 266 -14.88 0.58 10.99
CA LYS A 266 -16.05 -0.31 10.78
C LYS A 266 -16.91 -0.43 12.03
N LYS A 267 -16.30 -0.66 13.20
CA LYS A 267 -17.01 -0.69 14.49
C LYS A 267 -17.78 0.59 14.79
N ARG A 268 -17.20 1.76 14.47
CA ARG A 268 -17.90 3.05 14.64
C ARG A 268 -19.14 3.13 13.75
N MET A 269 -19.02 2.78 12.47
CA MET A 269 -20.20 2.74 11.58
C MET A 269 -21.28 1.74 12.05
N GLU A 270 -20.89 0.60 12.64
CA GLU A 270 -21.82 -0.36 13.24
C GLU A 270 -22.51 0.22 14.50
N ALA A 271 -21.78 0.95 15.34
CA ALA A 271 -22.32 1.63 16.52
C ALA A 271 -23.21 2.82 16.15
N ASP A 272 -22.78 3.68 15.22
CA ASP A 272 -23.53 4.83 14.71
C ASP A 272 -24.87 4.40 14.10
N LYS A 273 -24.87 3.26 13.36
CA LYS A 273 -26.11 2.65 12.90
C LYS A 273 -26.98 2.19 14.08
N SER A 274 -26.42 1.45 15.03
CA SER A 274 -27.18 0.98 16.20
C SER A 274 -27.79 2.14 17.02
N TYR A 275 -27.10 3.28 17.13
CA TYR A 275 -27.66 4.47 17.77
C TYR A 275 -28.80 5.08 16.95
N LYS A 276 -28.68 5.14 15.62
CA LYS A 276 -29.77 5.61 14.76
C LYS A 276 -31.01 4.71 14.86
N ASP A 277 -30.81 3.39 14.78
CA ASP A 277 -31.90 2.41 14.88
C ASP A 277 -32.66 2.57 16.23
N ILE A 278 -31.96 2.87 17.33
CA ILE A 278 -32.55 3.20 18.65
C ILE A 278 -33.29 4.55 18.66
N PHE A 279 -32.75 5.59 18.02
CA PHE A 279 -33.42 6.90 17.95
C PHE A 279 -34.70 6.85 17.10
N ASP A 280 -34.69 6.11 16.00
CA ASP A 280 -35.87 5.91 15.15
C ASP A 280 -36.98 5.14 15.93
N GLU A 281 -36.63 4.08 16.69
CA GLU A 281 -37.56 3.37 17.58
C GLU A 281 -38.12 4.28 18.71
N TYR A 282 -37.28 5.13 19.29
CA TYR A 282 -37.68 6.05 20.36
C TYR A 282 -38.67 7.14 19.88
N GLU A 283 -38.48 7.68 18.68
CA GLU A 283 -39.46 8.61 18.08
C GLU A 283 -40.77 7.89 17.74
N GLU A 284 -40.73 6.64 17.26
CA GLU A 284 -41.97 5.84 17.08
C GLU A 284 -42.74 5.66 18.40
N GLU A 285 -42.06 5.37 19.51
CA GLU A 285 -42.71 5.23 20.82
C GLU A 285 -43.23 6.57 21.35
N ILE A 286 -42.54 7.69 21.10
CA ILE A 286 -43.07 9.04 21.36
C ILE A 286 -44.37 9.29 20.57
N GLN A 287 -44.42 8.92 19.29
CA GLN A 287 -45.62 9.06 18.45
C GLN A 287 -46.75 8.14 18.92
N ARG A 288 -46.42 6.96 19.47
CA ARG A 288 -47.36 5.99 20.04
C ARG A 288 -47.95 6.49 21.36
N SER A 289 -47.10 6.96 22.27
CA SER A 289 -47.47 7.58 23.54
C SER A 289 -48.40 8.80 23.38
N LYS A 290 -48.09 9.71 22.45
CA LYS A 290 -48.96 10.86 22.11
C LYS A 290 -50.38 10.45 21.68
N LYS A 291 -50.54 9.31 20.98
CA LYS A 291 -51.87 8.80 20.59
C LYS A 291 -52.65 8.29 21.80
N PHE A 292 -52.01 7.52 22.68
CA PHE A 292 -52.63 7.06 23.92
C PHE A 292 -52.98 8.22 24.87
N GLU A 293 -52.20 9.29 24.91
CA GLU A 293 -52.53 10.48 25.69
C GLU A 293 -53.82 11.17 25.20
N ILE A 294 -54.02 11.26 23.89
CA ILE A 294 -55.25 11.80 23.27
C ILE A 294 -56.45 10.87 23.54
N GLU A 295 -56.28 9.56 23.37
CA GLU A 295 -57.33 8.57 23.62
C GLU A 295 -57.76 8.56 25.10
N ASN A 296 -56.80 8.63 26.03
CA ASN A 296 -57.06 8.64 27.47
C ASN A 296 -57.80 9.93 27.91
N LYS A 297 -57.47 11.09 27.33
CA LYS A 297 -58.23 12.34 27.52
C LYS A 297 -59.68 12.19 27.07
N LEU A 298 -59.91 11.68 25.86
CA LEU A 298 -61.24 11.46 25.29
C LEU A 298 -62.04 10.36 26.04
N LEU A 299 -61.36 9.42 26.70
CA LEU A 299 -62.00 8.46 27.62
C LEU A 299 -62.35 9.10 28.97
N SER A 300 -61.51 9.98 29.51
CA SER A 300 -61.82 10.77 30.72
C SER A 300 -63.05 11.64 30.51
N GLU A 301 -63.09 12.43 29.43
CA GLU A 301 -64.24 13.30 29.08
C GLU A 301 -65.56 12.50 28.98
N LYS A 302 -65.51 11.27 28.44
CA LYS A 302 -66.66 10.35 28.40
C LYS A 302 -67.02 9.79 29.76
N LEU A 303 -66.04 9.52 30.63
CA LEU A 303 -66.29 9.05 32.00
C LEU A 303 -66.97 10.14 32.82
N ASP A 304 -66.52 11.39 32.69
CA ASP A 304 -67.13 12.55 33.35
C ASP A 304 -68.57 12.76 32.89
N GLN A 305 -68.85 12.71 31.57
CA GLN A 305 -70.21 12.73 31.03
C GLN A 305 -71.10 11.60 31.59
N LYS A 306 -70.55 10.39 31.81
CA LYS A 306 -71.30 9.28 32.41
C LYS A 306 -71.47 9.40 33.93
N ASN A 307 -70.58 10.11 34.62
CA ASN A 307 -70.80 10.49 36.02
C ASN A 307 -71.93 11.53 36.14
N ASP A 308 -71.98 12.52 35.26
CA ASP A 308 -73.07 13.50 35.20
C ASP A 308 -74.42 12.84 34.88
N GLU A 309 -74.48 11.94 33.90
CA GLU A 309 -75.68 11.12 33.65
C GLU A 309 -76.11 10.34 34.90
N LEU A 310 -75.15 9.77 35.64
CA LEU A 310 -75.41 8.96 36.83
C LEU A 310 -75.90 9.80 38.03
N GLU A 311 -75.38 11.00 38.26
CA GLU A 311 -75.89 11.91 39.30
C GLU A 311 -77.29 12.43 38.95
N ASN A 312 -77.57 12.73 37.68
CA ASN A 312 -78.94 13.04 37.23
C ASN A 312 -79.90 11.86 37.48
N CYS A 313 -79.47 10.62 37.19
CA CYS A 313 -80.25 9.42 37.53
C CYS A 313 -80.47 9.26 39.04
N LYS A 314 -79.46 9.55 39.87
CA LYS A 314 -79.57 9.50 41.33
C LYS A 314 -80.56 10.54 41.87
N SER A 315 -80.53 11.78 41.36
CA SER A 315 -81.49 12.82 41.73
C SER A 315 -82.91 12.38 41.41
N LEU A 316 -83.17 11.92 40.18
CA LEU A 316 -84.49 11.45 39.76
C LEU A 316 -85.00 10.29 40.64
N ILE A 317 -84.11 9.40 41.10
CA ILE A 317 -84.46 8.33 42.06
C ILE A 317 -84.84 8.90 43.44
N VAL A 318 -84.23 9.99 43.90
CA VAL A 318 -84.63 10.68 45.14
C VAL A 318 -85.99 11.36 44.97
N ASP A 319 -86.20 12.06 43.86
CA ASP A 319 -87.46 12.75 43.55
C ASP A 319 -88.64 11.76 43.45
N LEU A 320 -88.48 10.67 42.70
CA LEU A 320 -89.48 9.59 42.61
C LEU A 320 -89.73 8.90 43.95
N ARG A 321 -88.71 8.76 44.82
CA ARG A 321 -88.91 8.23 46.19
C ARG A 321 -89.72 9.19 47.07
N PHE A 322 -89.55 10.50 46.90
CA PHE A 322 -90.36 11.51 47.57
C PHE A 322 -91.82 11.45 47.09
N GLU A 323 -92.05 11.41 45.78
CA GLU A 323 -93.40 11.25 45.21
C GLU A 323 -94.09 9.96 45.67
N ILE A 324 -93.41 8.81 45.60
CA ILE A 324 -93.96 7.52 46.07
C ILE A 324 -94.32 7.60 47.58
N THR A 325 -93.53 8.31 48.38
CA THR A 325 -93.83 8.52 49.80
C THR A 325 -95.05 9.42 50.00
N HIS A 326 -95.18 10.46 49.19
CA HIS A 326 -96.33 11.38 49.21
C HIS A 326 -97.63 10.68 48.77
N TYR A 327 -97.62 9.93 47.66
CA TYR A 327 -98.78 9.17 47.19
C TYR A 327 -99.19 8.05 48.15
N LYS A 328 -98.25 7.35 48.78
CA LYS A 328 -98.55 6.41 49.87
C LYS A 328 -99.27 7.10 51.02
N LYS A 329 -98.73 8.24 51.48
CA LYS A 329 -99.37 9.02 52.54
C LYS A 329 -100.80 9.43 52.18
N ILE A 330 -101.05 9.93 50.97
CA ILE A 330 -102.40 10.27 50.50
C ILE A 330 -103.31 9.04 50.47
N TYR A 331 -102.80 7.89 50.04
CA TYR A 331 -103.55 6.64 49.99
C TYR A 331 -103.94 6.15 51.40
N ASP A 332 -103.00 6.16 52.34
CA ASP A 332 -103.22 5.78 53.75
C ASP A 332 -104.18 6.78 54.46
N GLU A 333 -104.07 8.08 54.17
CA GLU A 333 -105.01 9.11 54.63
C GLU A 333 -106.41 8.96 54.00
N SER A 334 -106.51 8.50 52.74
CA SER A 334 -107.81 8.23 52.08
C SER A 334 -108.54 6.98 52.59
N ILE A 335 -107.82 6.07 53.25
CA ILE A 335 -108.37 4.84 53.86
C ILE A 335 -108.85 5.08 55.30
N THR A 336 -108.36 6.12 55.98
CA THR A 336 -108.54 6.29 57.43
C THR A 336 -109.79 7.07 57.86
N ASP A 337 -110.62 7.55 56.93
CA ASP A 337 -111.95 8.14 57.20
C ASP A 337 -113.09 7.07 57.21
N GLY A 338 -112.73 5.78 57.17
CA GLY A 338 -113.66 4.64 57.22
C GLY A 338 -113.19 3.57 58.23
N ALA A 339 -114.00 3.27 59.23
CA ALA A 339 -113.56 2.56 60.43
C ALA A 339 -113.45 1.01 60.32
N VAL A 340 -112.75 0.45 61.33
CA VAL A 340 -112.77 -0.95 61.84
C VAL A 340 -111.63 -1.89 61.41
N SER A 341 -111.09 -2.58 62.43
CA SER A 341 -109.94 -3.48 62.47
C SER A 341 -110.12 -4.82 61.73
N SER A 342 -109.00 -5.44 61.30
CA SER A 342 -108.86 -6.91 61.29
C SER A 342 -107.40 -7.38 61.40
N SER A 343 -107.22 -8.68 61.65
CA SER A 343 -106.03 -9.33 62.23
C SER A 343 -105.02 -9.93 61.25
N ASN A 344 -103.78 -10.11 61.73
CA ASN A 344 -102.78 -11.17 61.44
C ASN A 344 -102.75 -11.89 60.08
N LEU A 345 -101.53 -11.95 59.51
CA LEU A 345 -101.05 -13.13 58.80
C LEU A 345 -99.57 -13.43 59.13
N ASN A 346 -99.24 -14.73 59.14
CA ASN A 346 -97.89 -15.29 59.07
C ASN A 346 -97.75 -16.06 57.72
N ASP A 347 -96.73 -16.86 57.37
CA ASP A 347 -95.41 -17.30 57.91
C ASP A 347 -94.61 -17.80 56.66
N SER A 348 -93.31 -18.03 56.59
CA SER A 348 -92.19 -17.99 57.54
C SER A 348 -90.88 -17.75 56.75
N GLY A 349 -89.69 -17.72 57.37
CA GLY A 349 -88.45 -17.72 56.59
C GLY A 349 -87.11 -17.62 57.34
N LYS A 350 -86.69 -18.70 58.03
CA LYS A 350 -85.27 -18.82 58.44
C LYS A 350 -84.39 -19.17 57.25
N VAL A 351 -83.36 -18.37 56.99
CA VAL A 351 -82.07 -18.87 56.48
C VAL A 351 -80.95 -18.26 57.32
N GLN A 352 -80.04 -19.10 57.81
CA GLN A 352 -78.95 -18.73 58.70
C GLN A 352 -77.64 -19.31 58.15
N ILE A 353 -77.00 -18.57 57.24
CA ILE A 353 -75.67 -18.87 56.68
C ILE A 353 -74.92 -17.52 56.64
N GLY A 354 -73.73 -17.36 57.22
CA GLY A 354 -72.83 -18.37 57.76
C GLY A 354 -71.72 -18.79 56.79
N GLY A 355 -71.31 -17.91 55.87
CA GLY A 355 -70.24 -18.14 54.91
C GLY A 355 -69.40 -16.89 54.71
N GLY A 356 -68.24 -16.82 55.38
CA GLY A 356 -67.27 -15.74 55.21
C GLY A 356 -66.27 -16.06 54.10
N GLU A 357 -66.72 -16.05 52.84
CA GLU A 357 -65.84 -16.35 51.70
C GLU A 357 -65.26 -15.06 51.08
N ARG A 358 -63.93 -14.95 51.10
CA ARG A 358 -63.17 -13.88 50.44
C ARG A 358 -63.01 -14.20 48.95
N LEU A 359 -63.88 -13.63 48.13
CA LEU A 359 -63.75 -13.54 46.68
C LEU A 359 -63.94 -12.06 46.28
N SER A 360 -63.12 -11.41 45.44
CA SER A 360 -61.96 -11.90 44.69
C SER A 360 -60.85 -10.83 44.66
N ASP A 361 -59.67 -11.13 45.21
CA ASP A 361 -58.50 -10.23 45.17
C ASP A 361 -57.70 -10.42 43.86
N SER A 362 -58.42 -10.41 42.73
CA SER A 362 -58.00 -11.00 41.45
C SER A 362 -57.44 -10.00 40.43
N VAL A 363 -56.97 -8.84 40.89
CA VAL A 363 -56.39 -7.79 40.03
C VAL A 363 -54.93 -7.46 40.38
N LEU A 364 -54.46 -7.81 41.59
CA LEU A 364 -53.13 -7.43 42.11
C LEU A 364 -52.18 -8.61 42.34
N ARG A 365 -52.03 -9.50 41.34
CA ARG A 365 -50.96 -10.53 41.37
C ARG A 365 -50.39 -10.94 40.00
N GLY A 366 -50.34 -10.00 39.05
CA GLY A 366 -49.84 -10.24 37.68
C GLY A 366 -48.36 -9.91 37.40
N VAL A 367 -47.54 -9.60 38.42
CA VAL A 367 -46.22 -8.93 38.21
C VAL A 367 -45.03 -9.65 38.87
N THR A 368 -45.23 -10.74 39.60
CA THR A 368 -44.20 -11.31 40.52
C THR A 368 -44.07 -12.83 40.50
N SER A 369 -43.99 -13.45 39.31
CA SER A 369 -43.80 -14.91 39.19
C SER A 369 -42.89 -15.43 38.04
N MET A 370 -42.39 -14.58 37.13
CA MET A 370 -41.49 -15.03 36.04
C MET A 370 -39.99 -15.13 36.42
N LEU A 371 -39.67 -15.16 37.72
CA LEU A 371 -38.30 -15.33 38.24
C LEU A 371 -38.24 -16.41 39.34
N ALA A 372 -38.63 -17.64 38.98
CA ALA A 372 -38.45 -18.82 39.83
C ALA A 372 -38.28 -20.11 39.02
N ASN A 373 -37.03 -20.60 38.99
CA ASN A 373 -36.58 -22.00 38.83
C ASN A 373 -37.27 -22.93 37.79
N THR A 374 -36.55 -23.17 36.69
CA THR A 374 -36.44 -24.52 36.10
C THR A 374 -34.97 -24.84 35.80
N GLU A 375 -34.26 -25.40 36.79
CA GLU A 375 -32.98 -26.09 36.58
C GLU A 375 -33.18 -27.61 36.65
N ASN A 376 -32.24 -28.34 36.05
CA ASN A 376 -32.01 -29.78 36.19
C ASN A 376 -33.09 -30.75 35.67
N GLU A 377 -32.91 -31.16 34.40
CA GLU A 377 -32.51 -32.55 34.14
C GLU A 377 -31.24 -32.55 33.26
N GLN A 378 -30.29 -33.43 33.57
CA GLN A 378 -29.10 -33.70 32.75
C GLN A 378 -29.12 -35.15 32.27
N PRO A 379 -28.37 -35.45 31.20
CA PRO A 379 -27.52 -36.64 31.21
C PRO A 379 -26.03 -36.27 31.18
N HIS A 380 -25.25 -36.88 32.07
CA HIS A 380 -23.79 -36.95 31.96
C HIS A 380 -23.40 -37.85 30.76
N SER A 381 -22.19 -37.86 30.19
CA SER A 381 -20.87 -37.52 30.75
C SER A 381 -19.82 -37.15 29.69
N SER A 382 -18.69 -36.58 30.16
CA SER A 382 -17.36 -36.42 29.51
C SER A 382 -17.18 -35.29 28.47
N SER A 383 -16.10 -34.47 28.51
CA SER A 383 -14.97 -34.38 29.47
C SER A 383 -14.32 -32.98 29.53
N SER A 384 -13.72 -32.62 30.69
CA SER A 384 -12.72 -31.55 30.99
C SER A 384 -12.79 -30.19 30.24
N ILE A 385 -13.11 -29.02 30.84
CA ILE A 385 -12.47 -28.28 31.97
C ILE A 385 -11.03 -27.82 31.60
N ASN A 386 -10.65 -26.53 31.53
CA ASN A 386 -10.93 -25.31 32.34
C ASN A 386 -11.13 -24.04 31.47
N SER A 387 -11.63 -22.89 31.95
CA SER A 387 -12.57 -22.57 33.05
C SER A 387 -13.08 -21.12 32.84
N PHE A 388 -14.39 -20.88 32.98
CA PHE A 388 -14.98 -19.56 32.75
C PHE A 388 -15.02 -18.72 34.03
N GLN A 389 -14.53 -17.48 33.97
CA GLN A 389 -14.86 -16.44 34.95
C GLN A 389 -16.11 -15.67 34.52
N SER A 390 -16.97 -15.28 35.46
CA SER A 390 -18.23 -14.60 35.17
C SER A 390 -18.03 -13.27 34.42
N PRO A 391 -18.78 -13.00 33.34
CA PRO A 391 -18.51 -11.88 32.42
C PRO A 391 -18.85 -10.49 32.97
N THR A 392 -19.19 -10.37 34.25
CA THR A 392 -19.42 -9.12 35.00
C THR A 392 -18.16 -8.63 35.72
N THR A 393 -17.35 -9.52 36.30
CA THR A 393 -16.11 -9.13 37.02
C THR A 393 -14.98 -8.73 36.07
N VAL A 394 -14.93 -9.30 34.86
CA VAL A 394 -13.96 -8.91 33.83
C VAL A 394 -14.25 -7.50 33.31
N ARG A 395 -15.49 -7.24 32.87
CA ARG A 395 -15.90 -5.93 32.30
C ARG A 395 -15.66 -4.75 33.23
N ASN A 396 -15.93 -4.88 34.54
CA ASN A 396 -15.67 -3.79 35.49
C ASN A 396 -14.16 -3.52 35.67
N LYS A 397 -13.31 -4.55 35.55
CA LYS A 397 -11.85 -4.42 35.66
C LYS A 397 -11.23 -3.82 34.39
N GLU A 398 -11.78 -4.15 33.23
CA GLU A 398 -11.42 -3.54 31.95
C GLU A 398 -11.86 -2.07 31.87
N ALA A 399 -13.08 -1.74 32.34
CA ALA A 399 -13.57 -0.36 32.40
C ALA A 399 -12.70 0.53 33.31
N MET A 400 -12.28 0.04 34.48
CA MET A 400 -11.34 0.78 35.35
C MET A 400 -9.97 0.97 34.70
N ASN A 401 -9.43 -0.03 33.99
CA ASN A 401 -8.19 0.10 33.25
C ASN A 401 -8.30 1.10 32.09
N LEU A 402 -9.41 1.10 31.34
CA LEU A 402 -9.69 2.07 30.28
C LEU A 402 -9.74 3.50 30.81
N SER A 403 -10.38 3.73 31.97
CA SER A 403 -10.39 5.02 32.65
C SER A 403 -8.96 5.50 32.99
N LEU A 404 -8.16 4.65 33.63
CA LEU A 404 -6.75 4.94 33.97
C LEU A 404 -5.84 5.18 32.74
N ILE A 405 -6.14 4.54 31.61
CA ILE A 405 -5.42 4.75 30.35
C ILE A 405 -5.83 6.07 29.70
N LEU A 406 -7.12 6.42 29.69
CA LEU A 406 -7.62 7.70 29.19
C LEU A 406 -7.06 8.87 30.02
N GLU A 407 -7.04 8.76 31.35
CA GLU A 407 -6.50 9.78 32.24
C GLU A 407 -4.99 10.01 32.02
N LYS A 408 -4.21 8.93 31.90
CA LYS A 408 -2.78 9.01 31.55
C LYS A 408 -2.53 9.59 30.16
N ASN A 409 -3.38 9.31 29.18
CA ASN A 409 -3.23 9.84 27.82
C ASN A 409 -3.63 11.32 27.74
N ASN A 410 -4.68 11.74 28.44
CA ASN A 410 -5.04 13.15 28.58
C ASN A 410 -3.93 13.96 29.26
N LEU A 411 -3.32 13.44 30.32
CA LEU A 411 -2.14 14.04 30.95
C LEU A 411 -0.95 14.18 29.98
N LYS A 412 -0.66 13.16 29.15
CA LYS A 412 0.37 13.26 28.11
C LYS A 412 0.06 14.33 27.07
N CYS A 413 -1.18 14.40 26.57
CA CYS A 413 -1.61 15.45 25.65
C CYS A 413 -1.48 16.84 26.26
N LEU A 414 -1.86 17.02 27.53
CA LEU A 414 -1.72 18.30 28.23
C LEU A 414 -0.24 18.73 28.33
N VAL A 415 0.65 17.80 28.69
CA VAL A 415 2.11 18.04 28.75
C VAL A 415 2.69 18.36 27.37
N ILE A 416 2.23 17.72 26.29
CA ILE A 416 2.64 18.04 24.92
C ILE A 416 2.18 19.46 24.53
N CYS A 417 0.92 19.82 24.80
CA CYS A 417 0.39 21.16 24.53
C CYS A 417 1.15 22.25 25.31
N ILE A 418 1.42 22.04 26.61
CA ILE A 418 2.20 22.98 27.44
C ILE A 418 3.63 23.14 26.88
N ASN A 419 4.30 22.06 26.48
CA ASN A 419 5.61 22.13 25.85
C ASN A 419 5.60 22.82 24.47
N LEU A 420 4.50 22.69 23.71
CA LEU A 420 4.32 23.43 22.45
C LEU A 420 4.19 24.93 22.71
N ILE A 421 3.35 25.31 23.68
CA ILE A 421 3.12 26.71 24.08
C ILE A 421 4.43 27.33 24.58
N LEU A 422 5.18 26.64 25.46
CA LEU A 422 6.48 27.12 25.94
C LEU A 422 7.51 27.28 24.80
N LYS A 423 7.54 26.35 23.82
CA LYS A 423 8.39 26.49 22.62
C LYS A 423 7.97 27.63 21.69
N LEU A 424 6.70 28.02 21.67
CA LEU A 424 6.19 29.16 20.91
C LEU A 424 6.43 30.49 21.64
N MET A 425 6.37 30.50 22.98
CA MET A 425 6.69 31.67 23.80
C MET A 425 8.19 31.99 23.77
N ASN A 426 9.06 30.98 23.88
CA ASN A 426 10.52 31.13 23.76
C ASN A 426 11.03 31.31 22.30
N LYS A 427 10.16 31.76 21.40
CA LYS A 427 10.47 32.12 20.00
C LYS A 427 10.14 33.58 19.66
N LYS A 428 9.95 34.40 20.70
CA LYS A 428 9.99 35.86 20.69
C LYS A 428 11.11 36.35 21.61
#